data_AF-A0A4P7PIR4-F1
#
_entry.id   AF-A0A4P7PIR4-F1
#
_cell.length_a   1.000
_cell.length_b   1.000
_cell.length_c   1.000
_cell.angle_alpha   90.00
_cell.angle_beta   90.00
_cell.angle_gamma   90.00
#
_symmetry.space_group_name_H-M   'P 1'
#
loop_
_entity.id
_entity.type
_entity.pdbx_description
1 polymer ?
#
loop_
_entity_poly.entity_id
_entity_poly.type
_entity_poly.pdbx_seq_one_letter_code
_entity_poly.pdbx_strand_id
1 'polypeptide(L)'
;MANDFTKGRYNVFAGRGPLGELIGRIDEDEYVRSRSGELLYRIDDDQVFEAGPNARYIGSIFETEGGRAMVVDSAHVAHLTIVPE
;
A
#
# COMPACT_ATOMS: atom_id res chain seq x y z
N MET A 1 6.33 11.19 11.16
CA MET A 1 5.63 11.94 10.11
C MET A 1 4.82 10.88 9.41
N ALA A 2 3.49 11.01 9.43
CA ALA A 2 2.61 10.05 8.77
C ALA A 2 2.85 10.08 7.26
N ASN A 3 2.72 8.92 6.62
CA ASN A 3 2.84 8.82 5.17
C ASN A 3 1.60 9.37 4.49
N ASP A 4 1.77 10.47 3.76
CA ASP A 4 0.66 11.15 3.10
C ASP A 4 0.59 10.73 1.62
N PHE A 5 -0.24 9.73 1.34
CA PHE A 5 -0.48 9.24 -0.03
C PHE A 5 -1.56 10.03 -0.77
N THR A 6 -2.12 11.09 -0.17
CA THR A 6 -3.11 11.96 -0.81
C THR A 6 -2.50 12.95 -1.82
N LYS A 7 -1.16 13.03 -1.86
CA LYS A 7 -0.42 14.03 -2.63
C LYS A 7 0.21 13.51 -3.93
N GLY A 8 -0.11 12.28 -4.32
CA GLY A 8 0.44 11.72 -5.55
C GLY A 8 -0.15 10.38 -5.95
N ARG A 9 0.41 9.84 -7.03
CA ARG A 9 0.07 8.53 -7.56
C ARG A 9 1.13 7.52 -7.20
N TYR A 10 0.67 6.37 -6.74
CA TYR A 10 1.54 5.30 -6.30
C TYR A 10 1.10 3.98 -6.89
N ASN A 11 2.06 3.20 -7.35
CA ASN A 11 1.89 1.82 -7.77
C ASN A 11 2.10 0.90 -6.56
N VAL A 12 1.22 -0.09 -6.42
CA VAL A 12 1.25 -1.08 -5.34
C VAL A 12 1.55 -2.45 -5.91
N PHE A 13 2.68 -3.01 -5.48
CA PHE A 13 3.19 -4.30 -5.91
C PHE A 13 2.99 -5.34 -4.80
N ALA A 14 2.68 -6.58 -5.18
CA ALA A 14 2.63 -7.71 -4.26
C ALA A 14 4.03 -8.15 -3.81
N GLY A 15 4.18 -8.38 -2.51
CA GLY A 15 5.39 -8.87 -1.89
C GLY A 15 6.48 -7.80 -1.76
N ARG A 16 7.74 -8.25 -1.92
CA ARG A 16 8.93 -7.43 -1.65
C ARG A 16 9.47 -6.77 -2.92
N GLY A 17 9.27 -5.46 -3.03
CA GLY A 17 9.88 -4.58 -4.01
C GLY A 17 9.10 -4.41 -5.33
N PRO A 18 9.55 -3.51 -6.21
CA PRO A 18 8.89 -3.17 -7.49
C PRO A 18 9.01 -4.26 -8.57
N LEU A 19 9.70 -5.37 -8.27
CA LEU A 19 9.72 -6.57 -9.12
C LEU A 19 8.53 -7.48 -8.87
N GLY A 20 7.75 -7.20 -7.82
CA GLY A 20 6.49 -7.90 -7.54
C GLY A 20 5.44 -7.65 -8.63
N GLU A 21 4.37 -8.42 -8.60
CA GLU A 21 3.23 -8.19 -9.49
C GLU A 21 2.54 -6.88 -9.12
N LEU A 22 2.26 -6.01 -10.10
CA LEU A 22 1.46 -4.81 -9.89
C LEU A 22 0.01 -5.22 -9.62
N ILE A 23 -0.42 -5.12 -8.37
CA ILE A 23 -1.77 -5.52 -7.97
C ILE A 23 -2.74 -4.34 -7.96
N GLY A 24 -2.24 -3.12 -7.77
CA GLY A 24 -3.10 -1.95 -7.68
C GLY A 24 -2.36 -0.62 -7.69
N ARG A 25 -3.13 0.44 -7.52
CA ARG A 25 -2.66 1.83 -7.50
C ARG A 25 -3.41 2.66 -6.48
N ILE A 26 -2.75 3.69 -5.98
CA ILE A 26 -3.33 4.75 -5.16
C ILE A 26 -3.39 6.01 -6.02
N ASP A 27 -4.54 6.68 -6.01
CA ASP A 27 -4.78 7.90 -6.79
C ASP A 27 -5.23 9.00 -5.82
N GLU A 28 -4.27 9.61 -5.13
CA GLU A 28 -4.46 10.79 -4.28
C GLU A 28 -5.49 10.64 -3.14
N ASP A 29 -5.75 9.42 -2.68
CA ASP A 29 -6.85 9.18 -1.74
C ASP A 29 -6.66 8.04 -0.74
N GLU A 30 -5.44 7.51 -0.59
CA GLU A 30 -5.11 6.45 0.39
C GLU A 30 -5.86 5.12 0.19
N TYR A 31 -6.52 4.94 -0.97
CA TYR A 31 -7.16 3.67 -1.33
C TYR A 31 -6.38 2.97 -2.44
N VAL A 32 -6.06 1.70 -2.21
CA VAL A 32 -5.44 0.84 -3.24
C VAL A 32 -6.54 0.20 -4.06
N ARG A 33 -6.56 0.51 -5.36
CA ARG A 33 -7.50 -0.06 -6.33
C ARG A 33 -6.80 -0.97 -7.31
N SER A 34 -7.43 -2.10 -7.61
CA SER A 34 -6.99 -2.99 -8.67
C SER A 34 -7.11 -2.32 -10.05
N ARG A 35 -6.55 -2.98 -11.07
CA ARG A 35 -6.71 -2.52 -12.46
C ARG A 35 -8.16 -2.46 -12.94
N SER A 36 -9.06 -3.24 -12.35
CA SER A 36 -10.50 -3.23 -12.66
C SER A 36 -11.27 -2.14 -11.89
N GLY A 37 -10.61 -1.40 -10.99
CA GLY A 37 -11.23 -0.38 -10.15
C GLY A 37 -11.82 -0.92 -8.84
N GLU A 38 -11.59 -2.19 -8.52
CA GLU A 38 -12.00 -2.78 -7.25
C GLU A 38 -11.10 -2.28 -6.12
N LEU A 39 -11.69 -1.87 -4.99
CA LEU A 39 -10.95 -1.51 -3.79
C LEU A 39 -10.35 -2.79 -3.18
N LEU A 40 -9.02 -2.84 -3.09
CA LEU A 40 -8.29 -3.97 -2.52
C LEU A 40 -7.88 -3.69 -1.08
N TYR A 41 -7.31 -2.51 -0.85
CA TYR A 41 -6.78 -2.11 0.46
C TYR A 41 -7.12 -0.66 0.76
N ARG A 42 -7.17 -0.35 2.05
CA ARG A 42 -7.28 1.00 2.58
C ARG A 42 -6.06 1.29 3.45
N ILE A 43 -5.48 2.45 3.26
CA ILE A 43 -4.45 3.00 4.14
C ILE A 43 -5.16 3.87 5.19
N ASP A 44 -4.74 3.71 6.43
CA ASP A 44 -5.18 4.51 7.57
C ASP A 44 -3.93 4.88 8.36
N ASP A 45 -3.48 6.13 8.20
CA ASP A 45 -2.21 6.62 8.72
C ASP A 45 -1.04 5.73 8.24
N ASP A 46 -0.29 5.11 9.16
CA ASP A 46 0.81 4.21 8.83
C ASP A 46 0.39 2.72 8.80
N GLN A 47 -0.89 2.43 8.61
CA GLN A 47 -1.43 1.06 8.63
C GLN A 47 -2.22 0.74 7.36
N VAL A 48 -2.14 -0.51 6.92
CA VAL A 48 -2.87 -1.00 5.75
C VAL A 48 -3.84 -2.09 6.15
N PHE A 49 -5.05 -1.97 5.65
CA PHE A 49 -6.16 -2.88 5.88
C PHE A 49 -6.74 -3.38 4.56
N GLU A 50 -7.35 -4.56 4.57
CA GLU A 50 -8.21 -5.01 3.46
C GLU A 50 -9.39 -4.05 3.28
N ALA A 51 -9.79 -3.82 2.04
CA ALA A 51 -11.00 -3.07 1.76
C ALA A 51 -12.26 -3.89 2.09
N GLY A 52 -13.31 -3.21 2.57
CA GLY A 52 -14.62 -3.80 2.83
C GLY A 52 -15.04 -3.82 4.30
N PRO A 53 -16.22 -4.40 4.61
CA PRO A 53 -16.82 -4.34 5.95
C PRO A 53 -16.07 -5.17 7.01
N ASN A 54 -15.25 -6.14 6.59
CA ASN A 54 -14.44 -6.99 7.47
C ASN A 54 -12.95 -6.62 7.37
N ALA A 55 -12.64 -5.32 7.22
CA ALA A 55 -11.29 -4.81 7.01
C ALA A 55 -10.28 -5.43 8.00
N ARG A 56 -9.45 -6.34 7.48
CA ARG A 56 -8.42 -7.02 8.26
C ARG A 56 -7.12 -6.25 8.13
N TYR A 57 -6.44 -6.07 9.26
CA TYR A 57 -5.09 -5.50 9.28
C TYR A 57 -4.12 -6.39 8.48
N ILE A 58 -3.40 -5.76 7.54
CA ILE A 58 -2.38 -6.41 6.71
C ILE A 58 -0.99 -6.15 7.28
N GLY A 59 -0.69 -4.90 7.61
CA GLY A 59 0.65 -4.51 8.05
C GLY A 59 0.79 -3.00 8.24
N SER A 60 1.95 -2.59 8.72
CA SER A 60 2.34 -1.20 8.88
C SER A 60 3.21 -0.74 7.73
N ILE A 61 3.07 0.53 7.37
CA ILE A 61 3.84 1.19 6.33
C ILE A 61 5.20 1.59 6.89
N PHE A 62 6.25 1.16 6.20
CA PHE A 62 7.62 1.55 6.47
C PHE A 62 8.17 2.27 5.24
N GLU A 63 8.42 3.57 5.37
CA GLU A 63 9.14 4.31 4.34
C GLU A 63 10.56 3.81 4.17
N THR A 64 10.98 3.82 2.92
CA THR A 64 12.30 3.48 2.42
C THR A 64 12.81 4.62 1.56
N GLU A 65 14.05 4.52 1.07
CA GLU A 65 14.64 5.58 0.28
C GLU A 65 13.86 5.88 -1.01
N GLY A 66 13.80 7.18 -1.37
CA GLY A 66 13.20 7.64 -2.61
C GLY A 66 11.67 7.69 -2.62
N GLY A 67 11.03 7.85 -1.46
CA GLY A 67 9.56 7.98 -1.35
C GLY A 67 8.80 6.67 -1.56
N ARG A 68 9.52 5.54 -1.51
CA ARG A 68 8.95 4.20 -1.58
C ARG A 68 8.59 3.75 -0.18
N ALA A 69 7.52 2.97 -0.05
CA ALA A 69 7.15 2.37 1.21
C ALA A 69 6.89 0.87 1.08
N MET A 70 7.03 0.16 2.18
CA MET A 70 6.76 -1.28 2.28
C MET A 70 5.73 -1.52 3.36
N VAL A 71 4.78 -2.41 3.11
CA VAL A 71 3.79 -2.85 4.09
C VAL A 71 4.27 -4.14 4.71
N VAL A 72 4.57 -4.09 6.00
CA VAL A 72 5.20 -5.19 6.74
C VAL A 72 4.34 -5.57 7.94
N ASP A 73 4.14 -6.87 8.14
CA ASP A 73 3.40 -7.38 9.29
C ASP A 73 4.28 -7.49 10.56
N SER A 74 3.68 -7.95 11.67
CA SER A 74 4.40 -8.17 12.93
C SER A 74 5.49 -9.25 12.85
N ALA A 75 5.42 -10.15 11.86
CA ALA A 75 6.43 -11.17 11.60
C ALA A 75 7.56 -10.68 10.69
N HIS A 76 7.59 -9.37 10.38
CA HIS A 76 8.55 -8.74 9.47
C HIS A 76 8.46 -9.27 8.03
N VAL A 77 7.28 -9.78 7.63
CA VAL A 77 7.01 -10.21 6.26
C VAL A 77 6.44 -9.04 5.47
N ALA A 78 7.12 -8.71 4.36
CA ALA A 78 6.65 -7.68 3.44
C ALA A 78 5.53 -8.24 2.54
N HIS A 79 4.33 -7.69 2.70
CA HIS A 79 3.15 -8.09 1.92
C HIS A 79 2.97 -7.23 0.69
N LEU A 80 3.27 -5.93 0.79
CA LEU A 80 3.07 -4.96 -0.29
C LEU A 80 4.25 -4.00 -0.38
N THR A 81 4.47 -3.47 -1.57
CA THR A 81 5.41 -2.38 -1.81
C THR A 81 4.71 -1.26 -2.55
N ILE A 82 4.72 -0.06 -1.98
CA ILE A 82 4.15 1.16 -2.53
C ILE A 82 5.29 1.98 -3.14
N VAL A 83 5.17 2.34 -4.40
CA VAL A 83 6.22 3.04 -5.16
C VAL A 83 5.59 4.22 -5.88
N PRO A 84 6.15 5.44 -5.78
CA PRO A 84 5.64 6.58 -6.52
C PRO A 84 5.71 6.33 -8.03
N GLU A 85 4.70 6.80 -8.76
CA GLU A 85 4.68 6.80 -10.24
C GLU A 85 5.69 7.80 -10.83
#